data_AF-A0A7W4EE78-F1
#
_entry.id   AF-A0A7W4EE78-F1
#
_cell.length_a   1.000
_cell.length_b   1.000
_cell.length_c   1.000
_cell.angle_alpha   90.00
_cell.angle_beta   90.00
_cell.angle_gamma   90.00
#
_symmetry.space_group_name_H-M   'P 1'
#
loop_
_entity.id
_entity.type
_entity.pdbx_description
1 polymer ?
#
loop_
_entity_poly.entity_id
_entity_poly.type
_entity_poly.pdbx_seq_one_letter_code
_entity_poly.pdbx_strand_id
1 'polypeptide(L)'
;MLKPKPLSSEQYPSQEQLVGECSEQELTEKGACIYVAFDVMNSVLEKMGGKAAHAGSFKNGLAISLDSAVASIGKYRIDPLNLTDLMSRIYNSSPHDKGAWKFTNQRLYPEAKERSKDLVMHQYEEVVLEHLAAIETIFLGDSRGVDWSGQYDVSVPTVKSWRRKKQLDPHTATEVYQQFAQQAVERAAQQLRPAIDTDRRTLEQYELSQTEVDDICSAQTPYLTAFASAYEALYTQAKPVANAHQYFQLVYSKRLYRLSQHITAEAPVIKQLQRQIYQWYDRPDQEIVDDLALECAERLWSDDLKQTIHQQLATESDNAIVDALRWLEQQLDDYQPERSQDNRAAVMQLDEPPRETTLQAAEPAHKAVNYSKTHEQKQAITEVQLDTAIAPWLGQDGERLPPVDVLVDNGAGVLVLDCRTKAAKDIEHQMAGYETAEKQQGIISEVLGRLTHYADAALNEHGLKQTHAMSRLNDIRHSSPYKAHTIWYNKTVSRNVIRVYVADVSVAKIPNRRLRSQLKKRGIKHTLLFVGACDKQHQLDMLQHITQQDRKRIRGNGAGSV
;
A
#
# COMPACT_ATOMS: atom_id res chain seq x y z
N MET A 1 -23.84 14.29 66.68
CA MET A 1 -24.16 13.77 65.34
C MET A 1 -22.87 13.70 64.55
N LEU A 2 -22.41 12.51 64.17
CA LEU A 2 -21.13 12.29 63.49
C LEU A 2 -21.38 11.75 62.07
N LYS A 3 -20.59 12.23 61.10
CA LYS A 3 -20.68 11.85 59.69
C LYS A 3 -20.21 10.39 59.48
N PRO A 4 -20.77 9.66 58.49
CA PRO A 4 -20.27 8.33 58.11
C PRO A 4 -18.96 8.43 57.29
N LYS A 5 -18.18 7.34 57.32
CA LYS A 5 -16.98 7.14 56.49
C LYS A 5 -17.35 6.87 55.03
N PRO A 6 -16.50 7.23 54.04
CA PRO A 6 -16.58 6.63 52.71
C PRO A 6 -16.14 5.15 52.75
N LEU A 7 -16.72 4.35 51.87
CA LEU A 7 -16.50 2.91 51.75
C LEU A 7 -15.22 2.57 50.96
N SER A 8 -14.81 1.30 51.08
CA SER A 8 -13.57 0.73 50.57
C SER A 8 -13.38 0.89 49.06
N SER A 9 -12.11 0.98 48.65
CA SER A 9 -11.65 0.72 47.29
C SER A 9 -12.19 -0.61 46.76
N GLU A 10 -12.76 -0.58 45.55
CA GLU A 10 -13.13 -1.79 44.81
C GLU A 10 -11.87 -2.51 44.30
N GLN A 11 -11.91 -3.84 44.38
CA GLN A 11 -10.81 -4.70 44.03
C GLN A 11 -10.83 -4.99 42.53
N TYR A 12 -9.74 -4.67 41.82
CA TYR A 12 -9.54 -5.20 40.47
C TYR A 12 -9.38 -6.72 40.54
N PRO A 13 -10.06 -7.50 39.67
CA PRO A 13 -9.96 -8.94 39.70
C PRO A 13 -8.63 -9.44 39.13
N SER A 14 -8.04 -10.39 39.86
CA SER A 14 -7.15 -11.45 39.37
C SER A 14 -5.87 -11.05 38.63
N GLN A 15 -4.74 -11.20 39.34
CA GLN A 15 -3.43 -11.39 38.72
C GLN A 15 -3.46 -12.61 37.79
N GLU A 16 -3.48 -12.40 36.48
CA GLU A 16 -2.78 -13.32 35.59
C GLU A 16 -1.29 -13.23 35.93
N GLN A 17 -0.64 -14.38 36.15
CA GLN A 17 0.77 -14.41 36.50
C GLN A 17 1.59 -13.90 35.32
N LEU A 18 2.10 -12.67 35.44
CA LEU A 18 3.12 -12.12 34.55
C LEU A 18 4.25 -13.14 34.40
N VAL A 19 4.68 -13.33 33.14
CA VAL A 19 5.87 -14.12 32.80
C VAL A 19 7.02 -13.62 33.69
N GLY A 20 7.59 -14.53 34.48
CA GLY A 20 8.31 -14.18 35.71
C GLY A 20 9.25 -12.98 35.60
N GLU A 21 9.06 -12.01 36.48
CA GLU A 21 9.89 -10.81 36.61
C GLU A 21 11.36 -11.23 36.76
N CYS A 22 12.16 -11.01 35.70
CA CYS A 22 13.60 -11.23 35.76
C CYS A 22 14.23 -9.95 36.29
N SER A 23 14.88 -10.04 37.45
CA SER A 23 15.43 -8.86 38.12
C SER A 23 16.52 -8.18 37.27
N GLU A 24 16.66 -6.87 37.42
CA GLU A 24 17.73 -6.09 36.78
C GLU A 24 19.13 -6.67 37.08
N GLN A 25 19.33 -7.22 38.28
CA GLN A 25 20.55 -7.93 38.65
C GLN A 25 20.75 -9.20 37.81
N GLU A 26 19.74 -10.08 37.70
CA GLU A 26 19.83 -11.30 36.88
C GLU A 26 20.06 -10.99 35.40
N LEU A 27 19.41 -9.96 34.85
CA LEU A 27 19.63 -9.52 33.47
C LEU A 27 21.07 -9.04 33.28
N THR A 28 21.60 -8.25 34.22
CA THR A 28 22.99 -7.78 34.22
C THR A 28 23.99 -8.95 34.28
N GLU A 29 23.74 -9.94 35.15
CA GLU A 29 24.55 -11.16 35.25
C GLU A 29 24.52 -11.99 33.95
N LYS A 30 23.34 -12.11 33.30
CA LYS A 30 23.20 -12.76 31.99
C LYS A 30 23.98 -12.03 30.90
N GLY A 31 23.87 -10.71 30.85
CA GLY A 31 24.59 -9.86 29.90
C GLY A 31 26.11 -9.97 30.01
N ALA A 32 26.64 -9.86 31.23
CA ALA A 32 28.06 -10.05 31.51
C ALA A 32 28.54 -11.45 31.11
N CYS A 33 27.71 -12.48 31.32
CA CYS A 33 28.03 -13.86 30.93
C CYS A 33 28.13 -14.04 29.39
N ILE A 34 27.21 -13.44 28.62
CA ILE A 34 27.28 -13.42 27.15
C ILE A 34 28.55 -12.68 26.68
N TYR A 35 28.85 -11.53 27.28
CA TYR A 35 30.05 -10.75 26.96
C TYR A 35 31.35 -11.54 27.16
N VAL A 36 31.51 -12.20 28.33
CA VAL A 36 32.69 -13.04 28.61
C VAL A 36 32.81 -14.19 27.62
N ALA A 37 31.70 -14.80 27.18
CA ALA A 37 31.75 -15.86 26.17
C ALA A 37 32.21 -15.35 24.79
N PHE A 38 31.81 -14.12 24.41
CA PHE A 38 32.24 -13.47 23.17
C PHE A 38 33.73 -13.13 23.20
N ASP A 39 34.22 -12.61 24.33
CA ASP A 39 35.65 -12.35 24.56
C ASP A 39 36.52 -13.63 24.46
N VAL A 40 36.07 -14.75 25.03
CA VAL A 40 36.74 -16.06 24.87
C VAL A 40 36.86 -16.45 23.38
N MET A 41 35.80 -16.26 22.58
CA MET A 41 35.83 -16.63 21.16
C MET A 41 36.83 -15.78 20.37
N ASN A 42 36.86 -14.47 20.58
CA ASN A 42 37.86 -13.58 19.97
C ASN A 42 39.28 -13.98 20.38
N SER A 43 39.52 -14.14 21.68
CA SER A 43 40.81 -14.56 22.26
C SER A 43 41.31 -15.91 21.71
N VAL A 44 40.42 -16.84 21.39
CA VAL A 44 40.77 -18.13 20.77
C VAL A 44 41.05 -17.96 19.27
N LEU A 45 40.26 -17.15 18.55
CA LEU A 45 40.44 -16.89 17.11
C LEU A 45 41.79 -16.23 16.82
N GLU A 46 42.17 -15.18 17.55
CA GLU A 46 43.46 -14.50 17.40
C GLU A 46 44.65 -15.47 17.57
N LYS A 47 44.60 -16.33 18.61
CA LYS A 47 45.62 -17.34 18.87
C LYS A 47 45.69 -18.44 17.80
N MET A 48 44.60 -18.70 17.07
CA MET A 48 44.58 -19.63 15.93
C MET A 48 45.13 -19.00 14.65
N GLY A 49 44.93 -17.70 14.42
CA GLY A 49 45.42 -16.98 13.24
C GLY A 49 46.94 -17.11 13.03
N GLY A 50 47.72 -17.18 14.12
CA GLY A 50 49.17 -17.42 14.06
C GLY A 50 49.61 -18.89 13.89
N LYS A 51 48.69 -19.88 13.86
CA LYS A 51 49.03 -21.32 13.90
C LYS A 51 48.22 -22.22 12.95
N ALA A 52 47.23 -21.70 12.23
CA ALA A 52 46.27 -22.51 11.47
C ALA A 52 46.85 -23.35 10.31
N ALA A 53 48.02 -22.97 9.76
CA ALA A 53 48.57 -23.58 8.54
C ALA A 53 48.97 -25.07 8.64
N HIS A 54 49.01 -25.68 9.83
CA HIS A 54 49.54 -27.04 10.06
C HIS A 54 48.62 -27.93 10.93
N ALA A 55 47.31 -27.70 10.93
CA ALA A 55 46.35 -28.38 11.82
C ALA A 55 45.36 -29.31 11.08
N GLY A 56 44.92 -30.39 11.74
CA GLY A 56 44.02 -31.40 11.16
C GLY A 56 42.53 -31.00 11.12
N SER A 57 41.74 -31.71 10.31
CA SER A 57 40.36 -31.38 9.90
C SER A 57 39.46 -30.68 10.95
N PHE A 58 39.24 -31.26 12.13
CA PHE A 58 38.37 -30.66 13.16
C PHE A 58 38.85 -29.29 13.65
N LYS A 59 40.17 -29.08 13.69
CA LYS A 59 40.77 -27.80 14.11
C LYS A 59 40.47 -26.70 13.10
N ASN A 60 40.53 -27.04 11.81
CA ASN A 60 40.23 -26.12 10.71
C ASN A 60 38.72 -25.82 10.65
N GLY A 61 37.87 -26.83 10.89
CA GLY A 61 36.43 -26.63 11.03
C GLY A 61 36.04 -25.70 12.18
N LEU A 62 36.71 -25.81 13.34
CA LEU A 62 36.51 -24.85 14.44
C LEU A 62 36.99 -23.44 14.08
N ALA A 63 38.14 -23.30 13.43
CA ALA A 63 38.65 -22.00 13.00
C ALA A 63 37.68 -21.30 12.05
N ILE A 64 37.19 -21.98 11.02
CA ILE A 64 36.18 -21.47 10.08
C ILE A 64 34.89 -21.07 10.80
N SER A 65 34.42 -21.89 11.76
CA SER A 65 33.19 -21.59 12.48
C SER A 65 33.33 -20.40 13.44
N LEU A 66 34.47 -20.24 14.12
CA LEU A 66 34.74 -19.09 14.97
C LEU A 66 34.91 -17.81 14.15
N ASP A 67 35.64 -17.86 13.04
CA ASP A 67 35.79 -16.74 12.10
C ASP A 67 34.42 -16.27 11.57
N SER A 68 33.58 -17.22 11.13
CA SER A 68 32.19 -16.95 10.70
C SER A 68 31.31 -16.36 11.82
N ALA A 69 31.51 -16.77 13.07
CA ALA A 69 30.75 -16.24 14.21
C ALA A 69 31.17 -14.81 14.56
N VAL A 70 32.47 -14.54 14.61
CA VAL A 70 33.02 -13.18 14.86
C VAL A 70 32.64 -12.24 13.72
N ALA A 71 32.74 -12.69 12.46
CA ALA A 71 32.27 -11.95 11.29
C ALA A 71 30.76 -11.65 11.37
N SER A 72 29.94 -12.60 11.82
CA SER A 72 28.50 -12.39 12.04
C SER A 72 28.23 -11.36 13.16
N ILE A 73 28.89 -11.45 14.31
CA ILE A 73 28.76 -10.49 15.42
C ILE A 73 29.09 -9.07 14.93
N GLY A 74 30.20 -8.90 14.21
CA GLY A 74 30.62 -7.62 13.64
C GLY A 74 29.65 -7.09 12.58
N LYS A 75 29.27 -7.93 11.60
CA LYS A 75 28.35 -7.58 10.51
C LYS A 75 26.99 -7.13 11.03
N TYR A 76 26.41 -7.87 11.97
CA TYR A 76 25.09 -7.59 12.54
C TYR A 76 25.14 -6.64 13.74
N ARG A 77 26.34 -6.20 14.18
CA ARG A 77 26.55 -5.33 15.34
C ARG A 77 25.78 -5.83 16.57
N ILE A 78 26.09 -7.06 16.98
CA ILE A 78 25.48 -7.72 18.14
C ILE A 78 26.33 -7.41 19.36
N ASP A 79 25.87 -6.45 20.15
CA ASP A 79 26.53 -6.02 21.39
C ASP A 79 25.75 -6.57 22.60
N PRO A 80 26.39 -7.38 23.47
CA PRO A 80 25.77 -7.90 24.69
C PRO A 80 25.16 -6.83 25.59
N LEU A 81 25.74 -5.62 25.66
CA LEU A 81 25.21 -4.53 26.48
C LEU A 81 23.88 -4.01 25.90
N ASN A 82 23.80 -3.80 24.59
CA ASN A 82 22.58 -3.38 23.92
C ASN A 82 21.48 -4.46 23.95
N LEU A 83 21.86 -5.74 23.93
CA LEU A 83 20.89 -6.84 24.15
C LEU A 83 20.34 -6.81 25.58
N THR A 84 21.19 -6.56 26.57
CA THR A 84 20.80 -6.54 27.99
C THR A 84 19.94 -5.31 28.32
N ASP A 85 20.28 -4.13 27.79
CA ASP A 85 19.43 -2.93 27.87
C ASP A 85 18.04 -3.21 27.27
N LEU A 86 17.99 -3.81 26.08
CA LEU A 86 16.72 -4.12 25.43
C LEU A 86 15.89 -5.14 26.22
N MET A 87 16.53 -6.16 26.79
CA MET A 87 15.86 -7.12 27.69
C MET A 87 15.34 -6.45 28.96
N SER A 88 16.09 -5.51 29.53
CA SER A 88 15.63 -4.71 30.68
C SER A 88 14.37 -3.93 30.33
N ARG A 89 14.31 -3.28 29.15
CA ARG A 89 13.11 -2.58 28.67
C ARG A 89 11.90 -3.50 28.39
N ILE A 90 12.12 -4.80 28.18
CA ILE A 90 11.06 -5.79 27.93
C ILE A 90 10.50 -6.38 29.23
N TYR A 91 11.35 -6.57 30.26
CA TYR A 91 10.97 -7.22 31.52
C TYR A 91 10.73 -6.25 32.68
N ASN A 92 11.52 -5.18 32.80
CA ASN A 92 11.41 -4.18 33.87
C ASN A 92 10.43 -3.05 33.53
N SER A 93 9.71 -3.18 32.41
CA SER A 93 8.64 -2.27 32.00
C SER A 93 7.43 -2.41 32.94
N SER A 94 7.52 -1.76 34.10
CA SER A 94 6.43 -1.64 35.07
C SER A 94 5.13 -1.20 34.36
N PRO A 95 3.94 -1.65 34.78
CA PRO A 95 2.67 -1.11 34.30
C PRO A 95 2.45 0.39 34.62
N HIS A 96 3.41 1.04 35.28
CA HIS A 96 3.45 2.48 35.51
C HIS A 96 4.56 3.20 34.72
N ASP A 97 5.40 2.48 33.98
CA ASP A 97 6.38 3.09 33.08
C ASP A 97 5.69 3.54 31.79
N LYS A 98 5.82 4.84 31.48
CA LYS A 98 5.28 5.46 30.27
C LYS A 98 5.89 4.91 28.98
N GLY A 99 7.05 4.24 29.05
CA GLY A 99 7.70 3.56 27.94
C GLY A 99 7.34 2.07 27.77
N ALA A 100 6.53 1.49 28.67
CA ALA A 100 6.13 0.08 28.58
C ALA A 100 5.19 -0.15 27.37
N TRP A 101 5.47 -1.16 26.53
CA TRP A 101 4.73 -1.39 25.27
C TRP A 101 3.21 -1.40 25.45
N LYS A 102 2.72 -2.35 26.28
CA LYS A 102 1.29 -2.57 26.50
C LYS A 102 0.62 -1.32 27.11
N PHE A 103 1.28 -0.66 28.05
CA PHE A 103 0.80 0.57 28.68
C PHE A 103 0.72 1.74 27.69
N THR A 104 1.72 1.90 26.83
CA THR A 104 1.76 2.95 25.81
C THR A 104 0.62 2.77 24.81
N ASN A 105 0.40 1.55 24.32
CA ASN A 105 -0.72 1.24 23.45
C ASN A 105 -2.07 1.45 24.15
N GLN A 106 -2.25 0.97 25.38
CA GLN A 106 -3.48 1.18 26.15
C GLN A 106 -3.76 2.67 26.45
N ARG A 107 -2.72 3.49 26.69
CA ARG A 107 -2.83 4.94 26.86
C ARG A 107 -3.27 5.65 25.57
N LEU A 108 -2.79 5.20 24.42
CA LEU A 108 -3.05 5.81 23.11
C LEU A 108 -4.31 5.25 22.42
N TYR A 109 -4.80 4.09 22.87
CA TYR A 109 -5.98 3.44 22.33
C TYR A 109 -7.24 4.34 22.26
N PRO A 110 -7.56 5.21 23.24
CA PRO A 110 -8.74 6.08 23.14
C PRO A 110 -8.69 7.06 21.95
N GLU A 111 -7.53 7.64 21.65
CA GLU A 111 -7.35 8.50 20.47
C GLU A 111 -7.41 7.68 19.17
N ALA A 112 -6.79 6.50 19.18
CA ALA A 112 -6.84 5.57 18.06
C ALA A 112 -8.26 5.07 17.77
N LYS A 113 -9.08 4.85 18.79
CA LYS A 113 -10.48 4.43 18.68
C LYS A 113 -11.31 5.48 17.94
N GLU A 114 -11.25 6.75 18.34
CA GLU A 114 -12.00 7.82 17.66
C GLU A 114 -11.54 7.95 16.20
N ARG A 115 -10.22 8.01 15.97
CA ARG A 115 -9.64 8.05 14.61
C ARG A 115 -10.01 6.82 13.77
N SER A 116 -10.25 5.66 14.39
CA SER A 116 -10.71 4.45 13.70
C SER A 116 -12.16 4.56 13.23
N LYS A 117 -13.04 5.23 13.98
CA LYS A 117 -14.42 5.49 13.56
C LYS A 117 -14.43 6.37 12.30
N ASP A 118 -13.61 7.42 12.25
CA ASP A 118 -13.45 8.25 11.05
C ASP A 118 -12.97 7.45 9.82
N LEU A 119 -12.05 6.49 10.03
CA LEU A 119 -11.57 5.60 8.96
C LEU A 119 -12.68 4.71 8.40
N VAL A 120 -13.47 4.10 9.28
CA VAL A 120 -14.59 3.23 8.90
C VAL A 120 -15.69 4.04 8.20
N MET A 121 -16.03 5.22 8.74
CA MET A 121 -17.03 6.09 8.13
C MET A 121 -16.64 6.54 6.71
N HIS A 122 -15.37 6.94 6.48
CA HIS A 122 -14.90 7.26 5.13
C HIS A 122 -14.97 6.05 4.18
N GLN A 123 -14.64 4.85 4.65
CA GLN A 123 -14.72 3.63 3.83
C GLN A 123 -16.17 3.26 3.49
N TYR A 124 -17.10 3.47 4.43
CA TYR A 124 -18.54 3.34 4.20
C TYR A 124 -19.07 4.40 3.22
N GLU A 125 -18.64 5.65 3.34
CA GLU A 125 -19.02 6.73 2.43
C GLU A 125 -18.52 6.49 0.98
N GLU A 126 -17.34 5.89 0.79
CA GLU A 126 -16.90 5.42 -0.54
C GLU A 126 -17.87 4.39 -1.14
N VAL A 127 -18.35 3.42 -0.36
CA VAL A 127 -19.34 2.43 -0.81
C VAL A 127 -20.68 3.09 -1.17
N VAL A 128 -21.18 4.02 -0.36
CA VAL A 128 -22.43 4.75 -0.65
C VAL A 128 -22.30 5.54 -1.96
N LEU A 129 -21.14 6.19 -2.19
CA LEU A 129 -20.87 6.91 -3.43
C LEU A 129 -20.83 5.99 -4.67
N GLU A 130 -20.30 4.77 -4.55
CA GLU A 130 -20.35 3.77 -5.64
C GLU A 130 -21.80 3.43 -6.03
N HIS A 131 -22.69 3.21 -5.06
CA HIS A 131 -24.11 2.93 -5.30
C HIS A 131 -24.86 4.14 -5.91
N LEU A 132 -24.60 5.36 -5.43
CA LEU A 132 -25.22 6.57 -5.99
C LEU A 132 -24.72 6.87 -7.41
N ALA A 133 -23.43 6.67 -7.69
CA ALA A 133 -22.87 6.83 -9.03
C ALA A 133 -23.41 5.77 -10.02
N ALA A 134 -23.71 4.55 -9.55
CA ALA A 134 -24.38 3.54 -10.36
C ALA A 134 -25.80 3.97 -10.75
N ILE A 135 -26.57 4.55 -9.81
CA ILE A 135 -27.90 5.13 -10.07
C ILE A 135 -27.82 6.28 -11.08
N GLU A 136 -26.90 7.23 -10.90
CA GLU A 136 -26.67 8.30 -11.88
C GLU A 136 -26.33 7.76 -13.27
N THR A 137 -25.44 6.76 -13.34
CA THR A 137 -25.02 6.11 -14.60
C THR A 137 -26.19 5.40 -15.28
N ILE A 138 -27.13 4.84 -14.52
CA ILE A 138 -28.36 4.25 -15.05
C ILE A 138 -29.20 5.36 -15.72
N PHE A 139 -29.70 6.33 -14.97
CA PHE A 139 -30.68 7.29 -15.52
C PHE A 139 -30.08 8.33 -16.48
N LEU A 140 -28.83 8.74 -16.28
CA LEU A 140 -28.16 9.85 -17.00
C LEU A 140 -27.02 9.37 -17.91
N GLY A 141 -26.84 8.06 -18.06
CA GLY A 141 -25.84 7.43 -18.93
C GLY A 141 -26.00 7.78 -20.42
N ASP A 142 -25.08 7.25 -21.23
CA ASP A 142 -24.84 7.71 -22.61
C ASP A 142 -26.15 7.90 -23.41
N SER A 143 -26.35 9.14 -23.87
CA SER A 143 -27.66 9.78 -24.11
C SER A 143 -28.45 9.29 -25.34
N ARG A 144 -28.19 8.06 -25.77
CA ARG A 144 -28.71 7.42 -26.98
C ARG A 144 -29.91 6.50 -26.72
N GLY A 145 -30.25 6.31 -25.44
CA GLY A 145 -31.32 5.45 -24.96
C GLY A 145 -30.79 4.07 -24.60
N VAL A 146 -30.54 3.84 -23.32
CA VAL A 146 -30.36 2.49 -22.77
C VAL A 146 -31.72 1.79 -22.78
N ASP A 147 -31.75 0.53 -23.19
CA ASP A 147 -32.95 -0.31 -23.16
C ASP A 147 -32.99 -1.08 -21.84
N TRP A 148 -33.88 -0.66 -20.93
CA TRP A 148 -33.99 -1.23 -19.59
C TRP A 148 -34.72 -2.57 -19.54
N SER A 149 -35.44 -2.93 -20.62
CA SER A 149 -36.35 -4.08 -20.65
C SER A 149 -35.68 -5.45 -20.52
N GLY A 150 -34.34 -5.51 -20.63
CA GLY A 150 -33.55 -6.71 -20.40
C GLY A 150 -32.98 -6.86 -18.98
N GLN A 151 -32.98 -5.81 -18.15
CA GLN A 151 -32.37 -5.80 -16.82
C GLN A 151 -33.38 -5.59 -15.69
N TYR A 152 -34.45 -4.83 -15.95
CA TYR A 152 -35.54 -4.57 -15.01
C TYR A 152 -36.89 -4.81 -15.70
N ASP A 153 -37.89 -5.31 -14.97
CA ASP A 153 -39.25 -5.56 -15.47
C ASP A 153 -40.06 -4.25 -15.58
N VAL A 154 -39.58 -3.33 -16.43
CA VAL A 154 -40.11 -1.97 -16.64
C VAL A 154 -39.93 -1.55 -18.11
N SER A 155 -40.92 -0.90 -18.71
CA SER A 155 -40.95 -0.60 -20.16
C SER A 155 -40.67 0.88 -20.48
N VAL A 156 -39.64 1.47 -19.86
CA VAL A 156 -39.26 2.87 -20.07
C VAL A 156 -38.84 3.11 -21.55
N PRO A 157 -39.53 3.99 -22.30
CA PRO A 157 -39.25 4.20 -23.72
C PRO A 157 -38.02 5.09 -23.93
N THR A 158 -37.10 4.70 -24.82
CA THR A 158 -35.98 5.57 -25.24
C THR A 158 -36.46 6.97 -25.70
N VAL A 159 -35.61 8.01 -25.55
CA VAL A 159 -35.88 9.38 -26.05
C VAL A 159 -36.40 9.38 -27.50
N LYS A 160 -35.85 8.53 -28.36
CA LYS A 160 -36.23 8.42 -29.78
C LYS A 160 -37.63 7.82 -29.98
N SER A 161 -38.00 6.78 -29.23
CA SER A 161 -39.33 6.17 -29.31
C SER A 161 -40.38 7.04 -28.63
N TRP A 162 -40.07 7.63 -27.47
CA TRP A 162 -40.92 8.57 -26.77
C TRP A 162 -41.24 9.82 -27.62
N ARG A 163 -40.22 10.46 -28.20
CA ARG A 163 -40.40 11.59 -29.14
C ARG A 163 -41.34 11.26 -30.29
N ARG A 164 -41.24 10.05 -30.86
CA ARG A 164 -42.14 9.57 -31.93
C ARG A 164 -43.57 9.35 -31.43
N LYS A 165 -43.75 8.76 -30.24
CA LYS A 165 -45.05 8.52 -29.59
C LYS A 165 -45.78 9.84 -29.27
N LYS A 166 -45.05 10.86 -28.82
CA LYS A 166 -45.59 12.16 -28.36
C LYS A 166 -45.54 13.30 -29.40
N GLN A 167 -44.94 13.06 -30.57
CA GLN A 167 -44.79 14.06 -31.67
C GLN A 167 -44.06 15.35 -31.26
N LEU A 168 -43.03 15.21 -30.42
CA LEU A 168 -42.23 16.33 -29.91
C LEU A 168 -41.10 16.71 -30.87
N ASP A 169 -40.65 17.97 -30.82
CA ASP A 169 -39.42 18.37 -31.48
C ASP A 169 -38.18 17.73 -30.80
N PRO A 170 -37.03 17.63 -31.49
CA PRO A 170 -35.86 16.96 -30.94
C PRO A 170 -35.24 17.61 -29.70
N HIS A 171 -35.38 18.92 -29.49
CA HIS A 171 -34.73 19.63 -28.40
C HIS A 171 -35.55 19.49 -27.12
N THR A 172 -36.85 19.85 -27.16
CA THR A 172 -37.79 19.70 -26.04
C THR A 172 -37.88 18.25 -25.59
N ALA A 173 -37.87 17.29 -26.54
CA ALA A 173 -37.89 15.87 -26.19
C ALA A 173 -36.62 15.40 -25.45
N THR A 174 -35.46 16.00 -25.72
CA THR A 174 -34.24 15.67 -24.98
C THR A 174 -34.22 16.35 -23.62
N GLU A 175 -34.59 17.64 -23.56
CA GLU A 175 -34.61 18.42 -22.32
C GLU A 175 -35.60 17.85 -21.29
N VAL A 176 -36.86 17.66 -21.65
CA VAL A 176 -37.90 17.15 -20.73
C VAL A 176 -37.58 15.73 -20.27
N TYR A 177 -37.05 14.88 -21.16
CA TYR A 177 -36.62 13.54 -20.79
C TYR A 177 -35.45 13.56 -19.80
N GLN A 178 -34.47 14.43 -20.00
CA GLN A 178 -33.35 14.61 -19.07
C GLN A 178 -33.84 15.17 -17.71
N GLN A 179 -34.81 16.08 -17.69
CA GLN A 179 -35.41 16.58 -16.45
C GLN A 179 -36.11 15.46 -15.67
N PHE A 180 -36.91 14.61 -16.32
CA PHE A 180 -37.54 13.47 -15.64
C PHE A 180 -36.51 12.40 -15.23
N ALA A 181 -35.48 12.14 -16.02
CA ALA A 181 -34.39 11.24 -15.63
C ALA A 181 -33.62 11.75 -14.40
N GLN A 182 -33.36 13.05 -14.31
CA GLN A 182 -32.75 13.69 -13.14
C GLN A 182 -33.64 13.57 -11.89
N GLN A 183 -34.96 13.78 -12.04
CA GLN A 183 -35.92 13.58 -10.94
C GLN A 183 -36.01 12.11 -10.51
N ALA A 184 -35.81 11.15 -11.43
CA ALA A 184 -35.75 9.73 -11.10
C ALA A 184 -34.48 9.37 -10.29
N VAL A 185 -33.31 9.97 -10.61
CA VAL A 185 -32.10 9.88 -9.78
C VAL A 185 -32.37 10.42 -8.37
N GLU A 186 -32.90 11.64 -8.26
CA GLU A 186 -33.20 12.27 -6.98
C GLU A 186 -34.17 11.44 -6.14
N ARG A 187 -35.18 10.84 -6.78
CA ARG A 187 -36.13 9.92 -6.14
C ARG A 187 -35.44 8.66 -5.61
N ALA A 188 -34.61 8.00 -6.42
CA ALA A 188 -33.91 6.79 -6.02
C ALA A 188 -32.91 7.05 -4.88
N ALA A 189 -32.14 8.14 -4.96
CA ALA A 189 -31.23 8.57 -3.89
C ALA A 189 -31.97 8.90 -2.58
N GLN A 190 -33.15 9.55 -2.68
CA GLN A 190 -33.98 9.85 -1.51
C GLN A 190 -34.61 8.59 -0.88
N GLN A 191 -34.90 7.55 -1.68
CA GLN A 191 -35.39 6.25 -1.22
C GLN A 191 -34.30 5.42 -0.52
N LEU A 192 -33.05 5.50 -0.95
CA LEU A 192 -31.89 4.89 -0.28
C LEU A 192 -31.53 5.52 1.07
N ARG A 193 -31.84 6.80 1.26
CA ARG A 193 -31.37 7.59 2.41
C ARG A 193 -31.66 6.99 3.79
N PRO A 194 -32.83 6.39 4.08
CA PRO A 194 -33.10 5.78 5.38
C PRO A 194 -32.22 4.55 5.68
N ALA A 195 -31.85 3.77 4.65
CA ALA A 195 -30.90 2.66 4.80
C ALA A 195 -29.50 3.21 5.11
N ILE A 196 -29.07 4.23 4.35
CA ILE A 196 -27.78 4.90 4.55
C ILE A 196 -27.64 5.47 5.96
N ASP A 197 -28.68 6.18 6.45
CA ASP A 197 -28.72 6.75 7.79
C ASP A 197 -28.76 5.67 8.90
N THR A 198 -29.25 4.47 8.60
CA THR A 198 -29.35 3.35 9.56
C THR A 198 -28.01 2.63 9.71
N ASP A 199 -27.36 2.31 8.59
CA ASP A 199 -26.03 1.68 8.60
C ASP A 199 -24.99 2.61 9.22
N ARG A 200 -25.04 3.90 8.88
CA ARG A 200 -24.21 4.95 9.52
C ARG A 200 -24.32 4.94 11.05
N ARG A 201 -25.55 4.97 11.59
CA ARG A 201 -25.76 4.93 13.05
C ARG A 201 -25.27 3.64 13.70
N THR A 202 -25.39 2.53 12.98
CA THR A 202 -24.90 1.22 13.44
C THR A 202 -23.37 1.25 13.55
N LEU A 203 -22.68 1.81 12.56
CA LEU A 203 -21.22 1.96 12.56
C LEU A 203 -20.71 2.95 13.62
N GLU A 204 -21.40 4.08 13.82
CA GLU A 204 -21.07 5.06 14.86
C GLU A 204 -21.18 4.45 16.29
N GLN A 205 -22.12 3.52 16.48
CA GLN A 205 -22.37 2.81 17.74
C GLN A 205 -21.54 1.52 17.93
N TYR A 206 -20.97 0.96 16.86
CA TYR A 206 -20.22 -0.28 16.94
C TYR A 206 -18.88 -0.08 17.65
N GLU A 207 -18.58 -0.95 18.62
CA GLU A 207 -17.37 -0.88 19.44
C GLU A 207 -16.74 -2.26 19.57
N LEU A 208 -15.40 -2.31 19.58
CA LEU A 208 -14.64 -3.53 19.81
C LEU A 208 -14.83 -4.04 21.24
N SER A 209 -14.88 -5.36 21.41
CA SER A 209 -14.90 -5.99 22.73
C SER A 209 -13.56 -5.80 23.45
N GLN A 210 -13.57 -5.83 24.79
CA GLN A 210 -12.34 -5.65 25.58
C GLN A 210 -11.24 -6.65 25.18
N THR A 211 -11.60 -7.89 24.83
CA THR A 211 -10.66 -8.91 24.35
C THR A 211 -9.97 -8.48 23.05
N GLU A 212 -10.71 -7.92 22.09
CA GLU A 212 -10.13 -7.41 20.84
C GLU A 212 -9.24 -6.18 21.09
N VAL A 213 -9.61 -5.32 22.04
CA VAL A 213 -8.77 -4.18 22.45
C VAL A 213 -7.45 -4.65 23.05
N ASP A 214 -7.48 -5.65 23.93
CA ASP A 214 -6.28 -6.22 24.53
C ASP A 214 -5.41 -6.95 23.50
N ASP A 215 -6.02 -7.66 22.54
CA ASP A 215 -5.31 -8.27 21.40
C ASP A 215 -4.61 -7.21 20.53
N ILE A 216 -5.28 -6.11 20.19
CA ILE A 216 -4.70 -4.99 19.43
C ILE A 216 -3.53 -4.37 20.20
N CYS A 217 -3.74 -4.04 21.47
CA CYS A 217 -2.72 -3.40 22.31
C CYS A 217 -1.51 -4.32 22.54
N SER A 218 -1.71 -5.64 22.46
CA SER A 218 -0.71 -6.68 22.70
C SER A 218 -0.19 -7.37 21.43
N ALA A 219 -0.57 -6.92 20.23
CA ALA A 219 -0.31 -7.61 18.95
C ALA A 219 1.19 -7.89 18.65
N GLN A 220 2.09 -7.20 19.34
CA GLN A 220 3.55 -7.30 19.17
C GLN A 220 4.24 -8.14 20.23
N THR A 221 3.49 -8.63 21.23
CA THR A 221 3.91 -9.62 22.23
C THR A 221 4.65 -10.80 21.60
N PRO A 222 4.22 -11.40 20.47
CA PRO A 222 4.94 -12.52 19.86
C PRO A 222 6.39 -12.19 19.48
N TYR A 223 6.68 -10.96 19.03
CA TYR A 223 8.04 -10.55 18.69
C TYR A 223 8.89 -10.31 19.96
N LEU A 224 8.30 -9.75 21.01
CA LEU A 224 8.95 -9.57 22.31
C LEU A 224 9.29 -10.93 22.94
N THR A 225 8.33 -11.88 22.94
CA THR A 225 8.54 -13.25 23.40
C THR A 225 9.59 -13.99 22.56
N ALA A 226 9.59 -13.83 21.24
CA ALA A 226 10.60 -14.41 20.36
C ALA A 226 12.00 -13.86 20.64
N PHE A 227 12.14 -12.55 20.84
CA PHE A 227 13.41 -11.92 21.19
C PHE A 227 13.91 -12.39 22.57
N ALA A 228 13.05 -12.40 23.58
CA ALA A 228 13.38 -12.92 24.91
C ALA A 228 13.84 -14.38 24.86
N SER A 229 13.14 -15.22 24.08
CA SER A 229 13.50 -16.62 23.87
C SER A 229 14.87 -16.77 23.19
N ALA A 230 15.17 -15.95 22.18
CA ALA A 230 16.47 -15.94 21.51
C ALA A 230 17.60 -15.48 22.43
N TYR A 231 17.36 -14.48 23.29
CA TYR A 231 18.31 -14.03 24.30
C TYR A 231 18.62 -15.10 25.34
N GLU A 232 17.60 -15.76 25.90
CA GLU A 232 17.79 -16.86 26.86
C GLU A 232 18.49 -18.08 26.24
N ALA A 233 18.19 -18.39 24.97
CA ALA A 233 18.91 -19.43 24.23
C ALA A 233 20.40 -19.08 24.07
N LEU A 234 20.71 -17.83 23.68
CA LEU A 234 22.09 -17.35 23.55
C LEU A 234 22.83 -17.38 24.90
N TYR A 235 22.21 -16.90 25.98
CA TYR A 235 22.75 -16.99 27.34
C TYR A 235 23.03 -18.46 27.73
N THR A 236 22.11 -19.37 27.45
CA THR A 236 22.25 -20.79 27.78
C THR A 236 23.44 -21.44 27.06
N GLN A 237 23.72 -21.05 25.81
CA GLN A 237 24.91 -21.52 25.07
C GLN A 237 26.20 -20.83 25.53
N ALA A 238 26.13 -19.55 25.93
CA ALA A 238 27.27 -18.75 26.39
C ALA A 238 27.77 -19.16 27.79
N LYS A 239 26.85 -19.42 28.74
CA LYS A 239 27.14 -19.77 30.14
C LYS A 239 28.21 -20.85 30.35
N PRO A 240 28.16 -22.03 29.69
CA PRO A 240 29.18 -23.08 29.86
C PRO A 240 30.52 -22.77 29.16
N VAL A 241 30.58 -21.70 28.36
CA VAL A 241 31.82 -21.15 27.78
C VAL A 241 32.43 -20.12 28.75
N ALA A 242 31.63 -19.14 29.19
CA ALA A 242 32.05 -18.11 30.14
C ALA A 242 32.56 -18.69 31.47
N ASN A 243 31.84 -19.65 32.07
CA ASN A 243 32.23 -20.28 33.33
C ASN A 243 33.55 -21.07 33.25
N ALA A 244 34.03 -21.37 32.05
CA ALA A 244 35.31 -22.06 31.82
C ALA A 244 36.35 -21.16 31.13
N HIS A 245 36.15 -19.83 31.13
CA HIS A 245 37.08 -18.83 30.58
C HIS A 245 38.53 -19.04 31.07
N GLN A 246 38.74 -19.31 32.36
CA GLN A 246 40.06 -19.57 32.94
C GLN A 246 40.74 -20.87 32.40
N TYR A 247 39.96 -21.84 31.92
CA TYR A 247 40.45 -23.14 31.45
C TYR A 247 40.58 -23.23 29.92
N PHE A 248 39.95 -22.34 29.15
CA PHE A 248 39.99 -22.37 27.68
C PHE A 248 41.28 -21.81 27.05
N GLN A 249 42.36 -21.68 27.82
CA GLN A 249 43.54 -20.94 27.38
C GLN A 249 44.21 -21.43 26.07
N LEU A 250 44.05 -22.71 25.64
CA LEU A 250 44.57 -23.19 24.34
C LEU A 250 44.04 -24.57 23.82
N VAL A 251 42.85 -25.04 24.21
CA VAL A 251 42.33 -26.37 23.80
C VAL A 251 41.01 -26.31 23.03
N TYR A 252 40.99 -26.98 21.86
CA TYR A 252 39.84 -27.11 20.96
C TYR A 252 38.61 -27.67 21.68
N SER A 253 37.54 -26.89 21.74
CA SER A 253 36.35 -27.21 22.53
C SER A 253 35.13 -27.44 21.66
N LYS A 254 34.46 -28.59 21.85
CA LYS A 254 33.13 -28.85 21.27
C LYS A 254 32.07 -27.85 21.77
N ARG A 255 32.28 -27.17 22.90
CA ARG A 255 31.38 -26.11 23.40
C ARG A 255 31.55 -24.82 22.61
N LEU A 256 32.80 -24.37 22.39
CA LEU A 256 33.09 -23.21 21.53
C LEU A 256 32.57 -23.42 20.10
N TYR A 257 32.75 -24.62 19.54
CA TYR A 257 32.20 -24.96 18.23
C TYR A 257 30.68 -24.80 18.14
N ARG A 258 29.94 -25.31 19.14
CA ARG A 258 28.48 -25.19 19.18
C ARG A 258 28.02 -23.74 19.34
N LEU A 259 28.68 -22.97 20.21
CA LEU A 259 28.37 -21.55 20.40
C LEU A 259 28.61 -20.76 19.10
N SER A 260 29.71 -21.01 18.39
CA SER A 260 30.02 -20.32 17.13
C SER A 260 29.04 -20.68 16.00
N GLN A 261 28.61 -21.95 15.93
CA GLN A 261 27.54 -22.37 15.01
C GLN A 261 26.19 -21.71 15.35
N HIS A 262 25.80 -21.70 16.63
CA HIS A 262 24.56 -21.08 17.08
C HIS A 262 24.52 -19.57 16.79
N ILE A 263 25.59 -18.85 17.10
CA ILE A 263 25.71 -17.41 16.78
C ILE A 263 25.63 -17.16 15.27
N THR A 264 26.29 -17.99 14.45
CA THR A 264 26.22 -17.84 12.99
C THR A 264 24.80 -18.02 12.46
N ALA A 265 23.99 -18.89 13.08
CA ALA A 265 22.60 -19.12 12.70
C ALA A 265 21.65 -18.02 13.22
N GLU A 266 21.74 -17.68 14.51
CA GLU A 266 20.77 -16.78 15.17
C GLU A 266 21.09 -15.28 15.04
N ALA A 267 22.34 -14.90 14.73
CA ALA A 267 22.74 -13.50 14.57
C ALA A 267 21.80 -12.66 13.65
N PRO A 268 21.42 -13.10 12.44
CA PRO A 268 20.47 -12.36 11.62
C PRO A 268 19.07 -12.24 12.26
N VAL A 269 18.60 -13.28 12.95
CA VAL A 269 17.28 -13.33 13.61
C VAL A 269 17.24 -12.37 14.80
N ILE A 270 18.24 -12.44 15.68
CA ILE A 270 18.41 -11.54 16.82
C ILE A 270 18.45 -10.08 16.34
N LYS A 271 19.19 -9.80 15.25
CA LYS A 271 19.28 -8.43 14.72
C LYS A 271 17.98 -7.93 14.09
N GLN A 272 17.24 -8.81 13.40
CA GLN A 272 15.94 -8.49 12.85
C GLN A 272 14.93 -8.15 13.95
N LEU A 273 14.84 -8.98 15.00
CA LEU A 273 13.97 -8.75 16.15
C LEU A 273 14.36 -7.47 16.90
N GLN A 274 15.66 -7.27 17.17
CA GLN A 274 16.16 -6.03 17.78
C GLN A 274 15.76 -4.78 16.97
N ARG A 275 15.85 -4.84 15.63
CA ARG A 275 15.40 -3.74 14.76
C ARG A 275 13.90 -3.50 14.86
N GLN A 276 13.07 -4.55 14.82
CA GLN A 276 11.61 -4.44 14.92
C GLN A 276 11.17 -3.79 16.25
N ILE A 277 11.88 -4.08 17.34
CA ILE A 277 11.54 -3.55 18.67
C ILE A 277 12.01 -2.08 18.82
N TYR A 278 13.23 -1.73 18.40
CA TYR A 278 13.67 -0.31 18.40
C TYR A 278 12.84 0.56 17.45
N GLN A 279 12.44 0.02 16.29
CA GLN A 279 11.53 0.68 15.34
C GLN A 279 10.16 1.02 15.95
N TRP A 280 9.84 0.54 17.17
CA TRP A 280 8.70 1.01 17.94
C TRP A 280 9.09 1.97 19.08
N TYR A 281 10.15 1.69 19.86
CA TYR A 281 10.57 2.60 20.95
C TYR A 281 10.90 4.01 20.47
N ASP A 282 11.37 4.16 19.22
CA ASP A 282 11.70 5.44 18.62
C ASP A 282 10.49 6.12 17.90
N ARG A 283 9.28 5.57 18.01
CA ARG A 283 8.08 6.13 17.34
C ARG A 283 7.49 7.29 18.11
N PRO A 284 7.02 8.36 17.43
CA PRO A 284 6.16 9.35 18.06
C PRO A 284 4.78 8.75 18.34
N ASP A 285 4.13 9.18 19.45
CA ASP A 285 2.78 8.77 19.85
C ASP A 285 1.79 8.79 18.67
N GLN A 286 1.81 9.84 17.83
CA GLN A 286 0.93 9.96 16.66
C GLN A 286 1.06 8.79 15.68
N GLU A 287 2.28 8.28 15.45
CA GLU A 287 2.44 7.13 14.55
C GLU A 287 1.93 5.84 15.17
N ILE A 288 1.96 5.71 16.51
CA ILE A 288 1.40 4.56 17.22
C ILE A 288 -0.14 4.64 17.18
N VAL A 289 -0.71 5.83 17.42
CA VAL A 289 -2.15 6.11 17.26
C VAL A 289 -2.63 5.75 15.85
N ASP A 290 -1.91 6.16 14.80
CA ASP A 290 -2.30 5.90 13.41
C ASP A 290 -2.34 4.40 13.06
N ASP A 291 -1.36 3.62 13.52
CA ASP A 291 -1.33 2.16 13.32
C ASP A 291 -2.41 1.44 14.15
N LEU A 292 -2.61 1.85 15.41
CA LEU A 292 -3.67 1.32 16.27
C LEU A 292 -5.05 1.63 15.68
N ALA A 293 -5.28 2.86 15.20
CA ALA A 293 -6.54 3.29 14.61
C ALA A 293 -6.89 2.48 13.36
N LEU A 294 -5.87 2.23 12.53
CA LEU A 294 -6.00 1.38 11.37
C LEU A 294 -6.34 -0.07 11.75
N GLU A 295 -5.67 -0.64 12.75
CA GLU A 295 -5.94 -2.02 13.19
C GLU A 295 -7.32 -2.16 13.87
N CYS A 296 -7.77 -1.11 14.58
CA CYS A 296 -9.15 -1.01 15.06
C CYS A 296 -10.13 -0.98 13.88
N ALA A 297 -9.88 -0.13 12.87
CA ALA A 297 -10.71 -0.02 11.68
C ALA A 297 -10.76 -1.32 10.87
N GLU A 298 -9.65 -2.07 10.75
CA GLU A 298 -9.63 -3.40 10.09
C GLU A 298 -10.51 -4.44 10.81
N ARG A 299 -10.73 -4.33 12.14
CA ARG A 299 -11.68 -5.19 12.89
C ARG A 299 -13.12 -4.65 12.87
N LEU A 300 -13.30 -3.34 13.09
CA LEU A 300 -14.60 -2.67 13.05
C LEU A 300 -15.27 -2.79 11.67
N TRP A 301 -14.49 -2.71 10.61
CA TRP A 301 -14.92 -2.87 9.21
C TRP A 301 -14.48 -4.23 8.69
N SER A 302 -14.96 -5.31 9.33
CA SER A 302 -14.66 -6.70 8.94
C SER A 302 -15.17 -7.03 7.53
N ASP A 303 -14.61 -8.04 6.87
CA ASP A 303 -15.03 -8.43 5.51
C ASP A 303 -16.48 -8.95 5.49
N ASP A 304 -16.94 -9.62 6.56
CA ASP A 304 -18.34 -10.05 6.73
C ASP A 304 -19.30 -8.86 6.83
N LEU A 305 -18.92 -7.81 7.59
CA LEU A 305 -19.71 -6.60 7.72
C LEU A 305 -19.76 -5.80 6.42
N LYS A 306 -18.62 -5.66 5.72
CA LYS A 306 -18.57 -5.09 4.36
C LYS A 306 -19.54 -5.80 3.43
N GLN A 307 -19.47 -7.13 3.36
CA GLN A 307 -20.32 -7.92 2.49
C GLN A 307 -21.80 -7.74 2.84
N THR A 308 -22.14 -7.73 4.13
CA THR A 308 -23.51 -7.51 4.62
C THR A 308 -24.05 -6.15 4.17
N ILE A 309 -23.29 -5.08 4.39
CA ILE A 309 -23.69 -3.71 4.02
C ILE A 309 -23.76 -3.55 2.50
N HIS A 310 -22.79 -4.06 1.73
CA HIS A 310 -22.86 -4.07 0.27
C HIS A 310 -24.10 -4.80 -0.25
N GLN A 311 -24.45 -5.95 0.34
CA GLN A 311 -25.60 -6.75 -0.10
C GLN A 311 -26.93 -6.06 0.26
N GLN A 312 -27.00 -5.39 1.41
CA GLN A 312 -28.14 -4.57 1.83
C GLN A 312 -28.30 -3.34 0.91
N LEU A 313 -27.24 -2.55 0.73
CA LEU A 313 -27.26 -1.37 -0.14
C LEU A 313 -27.53 -1.73 -1.61
N ALA A 314 -27.02 -2.86 -2.12
CA ALA A 314 -27.35 -3.35 -3.46
C ALA A 314 -28.86 -3.65 -3.59
N THR A 315 -29.43 -4.37 -2.61
CA THR A 315 -30.86 -4.73 -2.60
C THR A 315 -31.74 -3.48 -2.55
N GLU A 316 -31.43 -2.53 -1.67
CA GLU A 316 -32.17 -1.27 -1.57
C GLU A 316 -31.96 -0.37 -2.80
N SER A 317 -30.78 -0.43 -3.44
CA SER A 317 -30.51 0.29 -4.70
C SER A 317 -31.36 -0.25 -5.84
N ASP A 318 -31.41 -1.57 -6.02
CA ASP A 318 -32.23 -2.20 -7.07
C ASP A 318 -33.73 -1.91 -6.86
N ASN A 319 -34.22 -1.95 -5.62
CA ASN A 319 -35.59 -1.55 -5.28
C ASN A 319 -35.86 -0.08 -5.66
N ALA A 320 -34.96 0.84 -5.27
CA ALA A 320 -35.07 2.26 -5.56
C ALA A 320 -34.98 2.56 -7.08
N ILE A 321 -34.14 1.83 -7.82
CA ILE A 321 -34.02 1.90 -9.28
C ILE A 321 -35.33 1.46 -9.94
N VAL A 322 -35.89 0.32 -9.55
CA VAL A 322 -37.16 -0.20 -10.11
C VAL A 322 -38.32 0.76 -9.88
N ASP A 323 -38.45 1.30 -8.67
CA ASP A 323 -39.51 2.27 -8.35
C ASP A 323 -39.34 3.61 -9.07
N ALA A 324 -38.09 4.08 -9.24
CA ALA A 324 -37.78 5.27 -10.01
C ALA A 324 -37.98 5.08 -11.53
N LEU A 325 -37.67 3.91 -12.08
CA LEU A 325 -37.95 3.56 -13.48
C LEU A 325 -39.45 3.49 -13.75
N ARG A 326 -40.25 2.88 -12.87
CA ARG A 326 -41.73 2.86 -12.98
C ARG A 326 -42.32 4.26 -12.91
N TRP A 327 -41.82 5.10 -12.01
CA TRP A 327 -42.23 6.50 -11.92
C TRP A 327 -41.87 7.29 -13.19
N LEU A 328 -40.68 7.06 -13.76
CA LEU A 328 -40.22 7.67 -15.01
C LEU A 328 -41.09 7.24 -16.20
N GLU A 329 -41.40 5.94 -16.33
CA GLU A 329 -42.34 5.41 -17.32
C GLU A 329 -43.68 6.14 -17.23
N GLN A 330 -44.23 6.28 -16.02
CA GLN A 330 -45.49 6.99 -15.80
C GLN A 330 -45.40 8.47 -16.18
N GLN A 331 -44.36 9.22 -15.78
CA GLN A 331 -44.24 10.64 -16.16
C GLN A 331 -44.14 10.83 -17.68
N LEU A 332 -43.39 9.96 -18.35
CA LEU A 332 -43.26 9.98 -19.81
C LEU A 332 -44.60 9.67 -20.51
N ASP A 333 -45.42 8.77 -19.96
CA ASP A 333 -46.73 8.45 -20.54
C ASP A 333 -47.83 9.45 -20.18
N ASP A 334 -47.79 10.08 -19.01
CA ASP A 334 -48.72 11.14 -18.61
C ASP A 334 -48.42 12.49 -19.31
N TYR A 335 -47.15 12.77 -19.68
CA TYR A 335 -46.74 14.03 -20.31
C TYR A 335 -47.58 14.41 -21.54
N GLN A 336 -48.18 15.60 -21.50
CA GLN A 336 -48.86 16.21 -22.64
C GLN A 336 -48.04 17.42 -23.10
N PRO A 337 -47.64 17.51 -24.39
CA PRO A 337 -47.05 18.75 -24.90
C PRO A 337 -48.06 19.89 -24.77
N GLU A 338 -47.56 21.06 -24.37
CA GLU A 338 -48.34 22.29 -24.48
C GLU A 338 -48.75 22.48 -25.95
N ARG A 339 -50.03 22.78 -26.18
CA ARG A 339 -50.53 23.03 -27.54
C ARG A 339 -50.03 24.38 -28.03
N SER A 340 -48.85 24.38 -28.63
CA SER A 340 -48.50 25.38 -29.65
C SER A 340 -49.57 25.30 -30.74
N GLN A 341 -50.47 26.28 -30.77
CA GLN A 341 -51.31 26.48 -31.95
C GLN A 341 -50.39 26.80 -33.14
N ASP A 342 -50.77 26.28 -34.29
CA ASP A 342 -50.18 26.55 -35.61
C ASP A 342 -48.73 26.10 -35.82
N ASN A 343 -48.57 24.92 -36.43
CA ASN A 343 -48.01 24.84 -37.79
C ASN A 343 -48.15 23.41 -38.39
N ARG A 344 -49.32 23.10 -38.93
CA ARG A 344 -49.58 21.83 -39.65
C ARG A 344 -49.19 21.89 -41.15
N ALA A 345 -48.23 22.75 -41.50
CA ALA A 345 -47.93 23.12 -42.89
C ALA A 345 -46.41 23.29 -43.16
N ALA A 346 -45.57 22.42 -42.61
CA ALA A 346 -44.12 22.41 -42.90
C ALA A 346 -43.50 20.99 -42.87
N VAL A 347 -44.23 19.97 -43.34
CA VAL A 347 -43.66 18.63 -43.59
C VAL A 347 -43.94 18.22 -45.03
N MET A 348 -43.21 18.84 -45.95
CA MET A 348 -42.77 18.26 -47.23
C MET A 348 -41.80 19.23 -47.91
N GLN A 349 -40.71 18.67 -48.47
CA GLN A 349 -39.67 19.32 -49.27
C GLN A 349 -38.68 20.23 -48.51
N LEU A 350 -37.45 19.72 -48.37
CA LEU A 350 -36.26 20.39 -48.92
C LEU A 350 -35.12 19.36 -49.04
N ASP A 351 -34.83 18.97 -50.28
CA ASP A 351 -33.57 18.33 -50.65
C ASP A 351 -32.41 19.35 -50.60
N GLU A 352 -31.18 18.83 -50.63
CA GLU A 352 -29.92 19.51 -50.30
C GLU A 352 -29.27 20.25 -51.52
N PRO A 353 -28.02 20.77 -51.42
CA PRO A 353 -27.57 22.18 -51.26
C PRO A 353 -27.15 22.83 -52.63
N PRO A 354 -26.20 23.80 -52.82
CA PRO A 354 -25.33 24.59 -51.90
C PRO A 354 -25.13 26.10 -52.26
N ARG A 355 -24.11 26.71 -51.60
CA ARG A 355 -23.30 27.93 -51.91
C ARG A 355 -23.59 29.21 -51.12
N GLU A 356 -22.64 29.59 -50.23
CA GLU A 356 -21.55 30.58 -50.40
C GLU A 356 -22.06 32.04 -50.27
N THR A 357 -21.44 32.98 -49.54
CA THR A 357 -20.05 33.07 -49.08
C THR A 357 -19.88 34.00 -47.85
N THR A 358 -18.88 33.68 -47.03
CA THR A 358 -18.03 34.58 -46.21
C THR A 358 -18.55 35.12 -44.88
N LEU A 359 -17.84 34.79 -43.79
CA LEU A 359 -17.34 35.77 -42.80
C LEU A 359 -16.08 35.21 -42.13
N GLN A 360 -14.98 35.96 -42.20
CA GLN A 360 -13.80 35.80 -41.33
C GLN A 360 -13.86 36.85 -40.21
N ALA A 361 -13.27 36.48 -39.06
CA ALA A 361 -12.75 37.36 -38.00
C ALA A 361 -13.72 38.31 -37.27
N ALA A 362 -14.11 37.92 -36.05
CA ALA A 362 -13.85 38.68 -34.81
C ALA A 362 -13.99 37.75 -33.59
N GLU A 363 -13.31 38.08 -32.49
CA GLU A 363 -13.11 37.22 -31.31
C GLU A 363 -14.34 37.13 -30.38
N PRO A 364 -14.60 35.96 -29.75
CA PRO A 364 -15.50 35.88 -28.60
C PRO A 364 -14.76 36.21 -27.29
N ALA A 365 -15.16 37.31 -26.64
CA ALA A 365 -14.72 37.65 -25.30
C ALA A 365 -15.36 36.71 -24.25
N HIS A 366 -14.73 35.56 -24.00
CA HIS A 366 -15.14 34.65 -22.93
C HIS A 366 -14.82 35.24 -21.54
N LYS A 367 -15.78 35.98 -20.97
CA LYS A 367 -15.85 36.15 -19.51
C LYS A 367 -16.27 34.83 -18.89
N ALA A 368 -15.34 34.15 -18.24
CA ALA A 368 -15.62 32.97 -17.44
C ALA A 368 -16.59 33.32 -16.31
N VAL A 369 -17.72 32.60 -16.25
CA VAL A 369 -18.56 32.53 -15.05
C VAL A 369 -18.23 31.22 -14.36
N ASN A 370 -17.58 31.33 -13.20
CA ASN A 370 -17.14 30.18 -12.41
C ASN A 370 -18.35 29.44 -11.82
N TYR A 371 -18.55 28.19 -12.22
CA TYR A 371 -19.31 27.21 -11.43
C TYR A 371 -18.36 26.35 -10.63
N SER A 372 -17.78 26.94 -9.59
CA SER A 372 -17.04 26.19 -8.57
C SER A 372 -18.02 25.43 -7.67
N LYS A 373 -18.38 24.21 -8.06
CA LYS A 373 -18.80 23.18 -7.10
C LYS A 373 -17.53 22.59 -6.49
N THR A 374 -17.37 22.77 -5.18
CA THR A 374 -16.29 22.15 -4.43
C THR A 374 -16.56 20.65 -4.31
N HIS A 375 -16.11 19.87 -5.29
CA HIS A 375 -15.66 18.51 -4.96
C HIS A 375 -14.58 18.67 -3.90
N GLU A 376 -14.65 17.90 -2.82
CA GLU A 376 -13.49 17.73 -1.96
C GLU A 376 -12.37 17.15 -2.83
N GLN A 377 -11.34 17.96 -3.05
CA GLN A 377 -10.20 17.55 -3.87
C GLN A 377 -9.51 16.41 -3.13
N LYS A 378 -9.73 15.18 -3.60
CA LYS A 378 -8.95 13.99 -3.22
C LYS A 378 -7.48 14.38 -3.36
N GLN A 379 -6.81 14.64 -2.23
CA GLN A 379 -5.52 15.32 -2.24
C GLN A 379 -4.54 14.50 -3.07
N ALA A 380 -4.09 15.07 -4.18
CA ALA A 380 -3.19 14.39 -5.11
C ALA A 380 -1.97 13.91 -4.33
N ILE A 381 -1.67 12.62 -4.44
CA ILE A 381 -0.51 12.03 -3.78
C ILE A 381 0.71 12.53 -4.54
N THR A 382 1.51 13.42 -3.94
CA THR A 382 2.71 13.98 -4.60
C THR A 382 3.97 13.17 -4.31
N GLU A 383 4.03 12.55 -3.12
CA GLU A 383 5.17 11.75 -2.68
C GLU A 383 4.71 10.53 -1.87
N VAL A 384 5.51 9.46 -1.88
CA VAL A 384 5.28 8.23 -1.11
C VAL A 384 6.55 7.82 -0.38
N GLN A 385 6.45 7.59 0.94
CA GLN A 385 7.53 7.06 1.75
C GLN A 385 7.66 5.54 1.53
N LEU A 386 8.52 5.13 0.58
CA LEU A 386 8.87 3.73 0.37
C LEU A 386 9.85 3.19 1.42
N ASP A 387 10.00 1.87 1.44
CA ASP A 387 11.04 1.13 2.17
C ASP A 387 11.84 0.20 1.25
N THR A 388 12.95 -0.34 1.77
CA THR A 388 13.85 -1.21 1.02
C THR A 388 13.30 -2.62 0.77
N ALA A 389 12.21 -3.03 1.41
CA ALA A 389 11.56 -4.32 1.11
C ALA A 389 10.73 -4.26 -0.18
N ILE A 390 10.29 -3.06 -0.59
CA ILE A 390 9.54 -2.82 -1.84
C ILE A 390 10.46 -2.31 -2.97
N ALA A 391 11.46 -1.49 -2.63
CA ALA A 391 12.40 -0.94 -3.59
C ALA A 391 13.87 -1.12 -3.12
N PRO A 392 14.37 -2.37 -3.03
CA PRO A 392 15.70 -2.71 -2.48
C PRO A 392 16.90 -2.14 -3.25
N TRP A 393 16.67 -1.51 -4.41
CA TRP A 393 17.71 -0.84 -5.20
C TRP A 393 17.87 0.66 -4.87
N LEU A 394 16.98 1.24 -4.06
CA LEU A 394 17.01 2.66 -3.71
C LEU A 394 17.88 3.00 -2.48
N GLY A 395 18.25 2.01 -1.67
CA GLY A 395 19.03 2.18 -0.45
C GLY A 395 19.40 0.85 0.19
N GLN A 396 20.11 0.86 1.32
CA GLN A 396 20.55 -0.37 2.00
C GLN A 396 19.50 -0.91 2.97
N ASP A 397 19.43 -2.24 3.13
CA ASP A 397 18.54 -2.89 4.10
C ASP A 397 18.77 -2.43 5.54
N GLY A 398 17.94 -1.49 6.00
CA GLY A 398 18.20 -0.74 7.24
C GLY A 398 17.75 0.71 7.13
N GLU A 399 18.02 1.30 5.98
CA GLU A 399 17.93 2.73 5.68
C GLU A 399 16.48 3.19 5.51
N ARG A 400 16.18 4.37 6.06
CA ARG A 400 14.95 5.10 5.70
C ARG A 400 15.22 5.77 4.35
N LEU A 401 14.57 5.27 3.30
CA LEU A 401 14.62 5.91 1.99
C LEU A 401 14.06 7.35 2.07
N PRO A 402 14.51 8.28 1.21
CA PRO A 402 13.75 9.51 0.98
C PRO A 402 12.36 9.16 0.42
N PRO A 403 11.35 10.04 0.58
CA PRO A 403 10.13 9.95 -0.21
C PRO A 403 10.45 9.92 -1.71
N VAL A 404 9.66 9.16 -2.47
CA VAL A 404 9.73 9.14 -3.94
C VAL A 404 8.56 9.90 -4.53
N ASP A 405 8.82 10.63 -5.62
CA ASP A 405 7.80 11.40 -6.33
C ASP A 405 6.76 10.47 -6.96
N VAL A 406 5.49 10.88 -6.91
CA VAL A 406 4.42 10.31 -7.73
C VAL A 406 4.44 10.98 -9.08
N LEU A 407 4.69 10.20 -10.13
CA LEU A 407 4.73 10.67 -11.52
C LEU A 407 3.36 10.62 -12.19
N VAL A 408 2.51 9.68 -11.76
CA VAL A 408 1.12 9.53 -12.21
C VAL A 408 0.27 9.02 -11.05
N ASP A 409 -0.85 9.67 -10.80
CA ASP A 409 -2.01 9.11 -10.10
C ASP A 409 -3.11 8.97 -11.15
N ASN A 410 -3.59 7.75 -11.39
CA ASN A 410 -4.62 7.53 -12.42
C ASN A 410 -6.05 7.66 -11.90
N GLY A 411 -6.25 7.98 -10.62
CA GLY A 411 -7.57 8.14 -9.98
C GLY A 411 -8.36 6.83 -9.77
N ALA A 412 -8.13 5.81 -10.59
CA ALA A 412 -8.77 4.49 -10.54
C ALA A 412 -8.12 3.51 -9.53
N GLY A 413 -7.05 3.95 -8.85
CA GLY A 413 -6.37 3.17 -7.81
C GLY A 413 -4.98 2.66 -8.19
N VAL A 414 -4.25 3.33 -9.08
CA VAL A 414 -2.84 3.02 -9.40
C VAL A 414 -1.97 4.27 -9.32
N LEU A 415 -0.87 4.15 -8.59
CA LEU A 415 0.20 5.15 -8.56
C LEU A 415 1.41 4.68 -9.37
N VAL A 416 2.07 5.61 -10.06
CA VAL A 416 3.41 5.43 -10.61
C VAL A 416 4.41 6.22 -9.78
N LEU A 417 5.42 5.55 -9.22
CA LEU A 417 6.43 6.14 -8.33
C LEU A 417 7.79 6.21 -9.02
N ASP A 418 8.50 7.33 -8.90
CA ASP A 418 9.88 7.46 -9.42
C ASP A 418 10.87 6.65 -8.57
N CYS A 419 11.08 5.40 -8.96
CA CYS A 419 12.01 4.48 -8.32
C CYS A 419 13.33 4.34 -9.10
N ARG A 420 13.70 5.33 -9.91
CA ARG A 420 14.96 5.34 -10.65
C ARG A 420 16.12 5.67 -9.72
N THR A 421 17.15 4.82 -9.72
CA THR A 421 18.43 5.13 -9.08
C THR A 421 19.11 6.29 -9.81
N LYS A 422 20.10 6.94 -9.18
CA LYS A 422 20.94 7.92 -9.86
C LYS A 422 21.56 7.34 -11.15
N ALA A 423 22.08 6.11 -11.10
CA ALA A 423 22.66 5.46 -12.28
C ALA A 423 21.63 5.21 -13.40
N ALA A 424 20.38 4.88 -13.07
CA ALA A 424 19.31 4.76 -14.05
C ALA A 424 18.97 6.13 -14.70
N LYS A 425 18.92 7.21 -13.90
CA LYS A 425 18.74 8.58 -14.40
C LYS A 425 19.93 9.03 -15.26
N ASP A 426 21.15 8.71 -14.86
CA ASP A 426 22.37 9.03 -15.63
C ASP A 426 22.42 8.30 -16.99
N ILE A 427 21.87 7.07 -17.11
CA ILE A 427 21.72 6.34 -18.38
C ILE A 427 20.60 6.93 -19.23
N GLU A 428 19.47 7.32 -18.61
CA GLU A 428 18.35 7.98 -19.29
C GLU A 428 18.80 9.33 -19.91
N HIS A 429 19.55 10.14 -19.17
CA HIS A 429 20.07 11.43 -19.63
C HIS A 429 21.12 11.34 -20.75
N GLN A 430 21.61 10.15 -21.09
CA GLN A 430 22.48 9.93 -22.25
C GLN A 430 21.70 9.72 -23.56
N MET A 431 20.38 9.56 -23.49
CA MET A 431 19.53 9.39 -24.67
C MET A 431 19.60 10.59 -25.61
N ALA A 432 19.57 10.31 -26.92
CA ALA A 432 19.43 11.34 -27.93
C ALA A 432 18.11 12.11 -27.71
N GLY A 433 18.21 13.42 -27.52
CA GLY A 433 17.13 14.32 -27.15
C GLY A 433 17.25 14.98 -25.77
N TYR A 434 18.24 14.64 -24.94
CA TYR A 434 18.54 15.43 -23.73
C TYR A 434 19.47 16.65 -24.00
N GLU A 435 19.75 16.99 -25.27
CA GLU A 435 20.68 18.09 -25.59
C GLU A 435 20.10 19.49 -25.36
N THR A 436 18.76 19.64 -25.40
CA THR A 436 18.06 20.90 -25.15
C THR A 436 16.81 20.66 -24.30
N ALA A 437 16.41 21.65 -23.51
CA ALA A 437 15.23 21.55 -22.63
C ALA A 437 13.93 21.21 -23.39
N GLU A 438 13.78 21.70 -24.61
CA GLU A 438 12.62 21.44 -25.48
C GLU A 438 12.52 19.97 -25.89
N LYS A 439 13.64 19.37 -26.30
CA LYS A 439 13.70 17.95 -26.67
C LYS A 439 13.59 17.05 -25.43
N GLN A 440 14.21 17.46 -24.33
CA GLN A 440 14.11 16.79 -23.03
C GLN A 440 12.64 16.73 -22.58
N GLN A 441 11.89 17.84 -22.72
CA GLN A 441 10.47 17.88 -22.41
C GLN A 441 9.67 16.91 -23.29
N GLY A 442 10.03 16.78 -24.57
CA GLY A 442 9.45 15.77 -25.47
C GLY A 442 9.66 14.33 -24.96
N ILE A 443 10.86 13.98 -24.52
CA ILE A 443 11.16 12.66 -23.93
C ILE A 443 10.38 12.45 -22.63
N ILE A 444 10.39 13.44 -21.72
CA ILE A 444 9.66 13.36 -20.45
C ILE A 444 8.16 13.14 -20.69
N SER A 445 7.56 13.88 -21.63
CA SER A 445 6.16 13.71 -22.00
C SER A 445 5.87 12.34 -22.64
N GLU A 446 6.77 11.79 -23.47
CA GLU A 446 6.60 10.44 -24.01
C GLU A 446 6.68 9.36 -22.91
N VAL A 447 7.65 9.48 -21.99
CA VAL A 447 7.82 8.56 -20.85
C VAL A 447 6.60 8.62 -19.93
N LEU A 448 6.15 9.82 -19.55
CA LEU A 448 4.95 9.99 -18.72
C LEU A 448 3.69 9.42 -19.39
N GLY A 449 3.46 9.71 -20.68
CA GLY A 449 2.31 9.17 -21.40
C GLY A 449 2.28 7.63 -21.45
N ARG A 450 3.45 6.98 -21.54
CA ARG A 450 3.57 5.52 -21.43
C ARG A 450 3.31 5.02 -20.00
N LEU A 451 3.80 5.72 -18.99
CA LEU A 451 3.56 5.38 -17.58
C LEU A 451 2.08 5.49 -17.21
N THR A 452 1.37 6.52 -17.68
CA THR A 452 -0.09 6.63 -17.55
C THR A 452 -0.80 5.44 -18.20
N HIS A 453 -0.47 5.13 -19.45
CA HIS A 453 -1.06 3.97 -20.14
C HIS A 453 -0.80 2.63 -19.42
N TYR A 454 0.36 2.47 -18.77
CA TYR A 454 0.64 1.28 -17.96
C TYR A 454 -0.17 1.26 -16.66
N ALA A 455 -0.39 2.42 -16.01
CA ALA A 455 -1.22 2.52 -14.82
C ALA A 455 -2.67 2.09 -15.11
N ASP A 456 -3.25 2.58 -16.21
CA ASP A 456 -4.60 2.20 -16.66
C ASP A 456 -4.69 0.70 -16.99
N ALA A 457 -3.66 0.15 -17.64
CA ALA A 457 -3.61 -1.27 -17.99
C ALA A 457 -3.41 -2.20 -16.78
N ALA A 458 -2.92 -1.70 -15.64
CA ALA A 458 -2.60 -2.54 -14.48
C ALA A 458 -3.85 -3.08 -13.76
N LEU A 459 -5.01 -2.41 -13.89
CA LEU A 459 -6.27 -2.81 -13.24
C LEU A 459 -7.09 -3.84 -14.04
N ASN A 460 -6.71 -4.14 -15.28
CA ASN A 460 -7.42 -5.12 -16.09
C ASN A 460 -7.24 -6.55 -15.55
N GLU A 461 -8.14 -7.48 -15.91
CA GLU A 461 -8.16 -8.87 -15.44
C GLU A 461 -6.83 -9.64 -15.65
N HIS A 462 -5.99 -9.19 -16.60
CA HIS A 462 -4.68 -9.79 -16.87
C HIS A 462 -3.50 -8.84 -16.58
N GLY A 463 -3.78 -7.62 -16.08
CA GLY A 463 -2.82 -6.56 -15.77
C GLY A 463 -1.90 -6.21 -16.96
N LEU A 464 -0.64 -5.85 -16.65
CA LEU A 464 0.40 -5.52 -17.65
C LEU A 464 0.76 -6.63 -18.66
N LYS A 465 0.09 -7.81 -18.63
CA LYS A 465 0.20 -8.82 -19.70
C LYS A 465 -0.64 -8.47 -20.93
N GLN A 466 -1.76 -7.77 -20.73
CA GLN A 466 -2.78 -7.59 -21.77
C GLN A 466 -2.40 -6.49 -22.77
N THR A 467 -1.50 -5.58 -22.39
CA THR A 467 -0.85 -4.64 -23.30
C THR A 467 0.05 -5.43 -24.26
N HIS A 468 -0.43 -5.66 -25.49
CA HIS A 468 0.23 -6.46 -26.53
C HIS A 468 1.67 -6.04 -26.89
N ALA A 469 2.14 -4.88 -26.43
CA ALA A 469 3.50 -4.39 -26.58
C ALA A 469 4.45 -4.70 -25.40
N MET A 470 3.96 -5.22 -24.27
CA MET A 470 4.77 -5.44 -23.06
C MET A 470 5.44 -6.82 -23.02
N SER A 471 6.56 -6.91 -22.30
CA SER A 471 7.31 -8.15 -22.10
C SER A 471 8.03 -8.14 -20.76
N ARG A 472 8.27 -9.33 -20.21
CA ARG A 472 9.03 -9.52 -18.97
C ARG A 472 10.52 -9.49 -19.25
N LEU A 473 11.27 -8.88 -18.34
CA LEU A 473 12.72 -9.00 -18.29
C LEU A 473 13.10 -10.30 -17.58
N ASN A 474 13.66 -11.25 -18.33
CA ASN A 474 14.12 -12.53 -17.81
C ASN A 474 15.60 -12.46 -17.36
N ASP A 475 16.06 -13.50 -16.66
CA ASP A 475 17.45 -13.75 -16.25
C ASP A 475 18.13 -12.71 -15.32
N ILE A 476 17.38 -11.94 -14.51
CA ILE A 476 17.98 -11.08 -13.48
C ILE A 476 18.85 -11.92 -12.51
N ARG A 477 20.12 -11.53 -12.27
CA ARG A 477 21.04 -12.30 -11.40
C ARG A 477 20.48 -12.47 -9.99
N HIS A 478 20.82 -13.60 -9.35
CA HIS A 478 20.43 -13.88 -7.96
C HIS A 478 20.88 -12.84 -6.93
N SER A 479 21.95 -12.08 -7.23
CA SER A 479 22.50 -10.99 -6.43
C SER A 479 21.86 -9.62 -6.69
N SER A 480 21.05 -9.47 -7.74
CA SER A 480 20.50 -8.17 -8.11
C SER A 480 19.32 -7.80 -7.21
N PRO A 481 19.27 -6.57 -6.64
CA PRO A 481 18.15 -6.13 -5.81
C PRO A 481 16.82 -6.15 -6.60
N TYR A 482 16.86 -5.91 -7.91
CA TYR A 482 15.68 -5.96 -8.78
C TYR A 482 14.99 -7.32 -8.86
N LYS A 483 15.66 -8.41 -8.45
CA LYS A 483 15.14 -9.78 -8.58
C LYS A 483 13.90 -10.07 -7.73
N ALA A 484 13.63 -9.29 -6.70
CA ALA A 484 12.40 -9.42 -5.92
C ALA A 484 11.12 -9.16 -6.75
N HIS A 485 11.24 -8.50 -7.92
CA HIS A 485 10.11 -8.07 -8.73
C HIS A 485 10.19 -8.59 -10.17
N THR A 486 9.02 -8.78 -10.80
CA THR A 486 8.95 -8.98 -12.25
C THR A 486 9.02 -7.60 -12.91
N ILE A 487 10.13 -7.30 -13.58
CA ILE A 487 10.27 -6.07 -14.36
C ILE A 487 9.65 -6.26 -15.74
N TRP A 488 8.79 -5.32 -16.13
CA TRP A 488 8.13 -5.24 -17.42
C TRP A 488 8.70 -4.09 -18.26
N TYR A 489 8.70 -4.26 -19.58
CA TYR A 489 9.12 -3.21 -20.52
C TYR A 489 8.42 -3.36 -21.87
N ASN A 490 8.32 -2.27 -22.64
CA ASN A 490 7.77 -2.32 -23.99
C ASN A 490 8.79 -2.92 -25.00
N LYS A 491 8.36 -3.95 -25.72
CA LYS A 491 9.17 -4.70 -26.70
C LYS A 491 9.05 -4.15 -28.13
N THR A 492 8.32 -3.05 -28.34
CA THR A 492 8.10 -2.43 -29.67
C THR A 492 9.39 -2.32 -30.50
N VAL A 493 9.35 -2.83 -31.73
CA VAL A 493 10.54 -3.06 -32.58
C VAL A 493 10.87 -1.87 -33.50
N SER A 494 10.14 -0.76 -33.39
CA SER A 494 10.36 0.43 -34.22
C SER A 494 11.72 1.09 -33.93
N ARG A 495 12.21 1.86 -34.90
CA ARG A 495 13.45 2.65 -34.77
C ARG A 495 13.25 3.74 -33.72
N ASN A 496 14.28 4.00 -32.92
CA ASN A 496 14.32 5.03 -31.88
C ASN A 496 13.24 4.94 -30.78
N VAL A 497 12.64 3.76 -30.57
CA VAL A 497 11.69 3.51 -29.47
C VAL A 497 12.36 3.69 -28.12
N ILE A 498 11.80 4.57 -27.29
CA ILE A 498 12.06 4.61 -25.85
C ILE A 498 11.52 3.33 -25.20
N ARG A 499 12.31 2.72 -24.32
CA ARG A 499 11.93 1.59 -23.47
C ARG A 499 11.80 2.05 -22.04
N VAL A 500 10.60 1.88 -21.49
CA VAL A 500 10.25 2.23 -20.11
C VAL A 500 10.16 0.94 -19.31
N TYR A 501 10.92 0.84 -18.23
CA TYR A 501 10.99 -0.33 -17.35
C TYR A 501 10.21 -0.06 -16.06
N VAL A 502 9.24 -0.93 -15.73
CA VAL A 502 8.40 -0.81 -14.52
C VAL A 502 8.28 -2.14 -13.78
N ALA A 503 8.18 -2.09 -12.45
CA ALA A 503 7.72 -3.22 -11.65
C ALA A 503 6.28 -2.98 -11.20
N ASP A 504 5.41 -3.98 -11.33
CA ASP A 504 4.05 -3.95 -10.76
C ASP A 504 4.05 -4.58 -9.37
N VAL A 505 3.60 -3.82 -8.38
CA VAL A 505 3.43 -4.26 -6.99
C VAL A 505 1.97 -4.07 -6.61
N SER A 506 1.26 -5.19 -6.40
CA SER A 506 -0.08 -5.18 -5.80
C SER A 506 0.02 -4.72 -4.34
N VAL A 507 -0.75 -3.69 -3.97
CA VAL A 507 -0.73 -3.10 -2.63
C VAL A 507 -1.05 -4.15 -1.56
N ALA A 508 -1.98 -5.07 -1.84
CA ALA A 508 -2.32 -6.17 -0.95
C ALA A 508 -1.10 -7.05 -0.56
N LYS A 509 -0.08 -7.14 -1.41
CA LYS A 509 1.13 -7.95 -1.22
C LYS A 509 2.31 -7.19 -0.64
N ILE A 510 2.17 -5.89 -0.36
CA ILE A 510 3.21 -5.10 0.30
C ILE A 510 3.44 -5.65 1.73
N PRO A 511 4.70 -5.94 2.14
CA PRO A 511 5.01 -6.49 3.45
C PRO A 511 4.90 -5.45 4.58
N ASN A 512 5.19 -4.18 4.29
CA ASN A 512 5.04 -3.08 5.24
C ASN A 512 3.56 -2.72 5.42
N ARG A 513 2.99 -3.07 6.57
CA ARG A 513 1.58 -2.85 6.89
C ARG A 513 1.19 -1.37 6.84
N ARG A 514 2.03 -0.46 7.37
CA ARG A 514 1.75 0.99 7.38
C ARG A 514 1.62 1.54 5.96
N LEU A 515 2.61 1.31 5.11
CA LEU A 515 2.59 1.79 3.72
C LEU A 515 1.46 1.12 2.91
N ARG A 516 1.29 -0.21 3.06
CA ARG A 516 0.18 -0.94 2.45
C ARG A 516 -1.16 -0.29 2.77
N SER A 517 -1.39 0.06 4.03
CA SER A 517 -2.68 0.53 4.48
C SER A 517 -2.89 2.04 4.26
N GLN A 518 -1.82 2.86 4.24
CA GLN A 518 -1.88 4.23 3.73
C GLN A 518 -2.31 4.26 2.26
N LEU A 519 -1.78 3.34 1.44
CA LEU A 519 -2.17 3.20 0.03
C LEU A 519 -3.62 2.67 -0.09
N LYS A 520 -4.01 1.63 0.66
CA LYS A 520 -5.40 1.14 0.69
C LYS A 520 -6.40 2.23 1.11
N LYS A 521 -6.11 3.04 2.13
CA LYS A 521 -6.99 4.14 2.59
C LYS A 521 -7.28 5.14 1.47
N ARG A 522 -6.37 5.30 0.51
CA ARG A 522 -6.54 6.21 -0.64
C ARG A 522 -7.15 5.54 -1.87
N GLY A 523 -7.66 4.31 -1.73
CA GLY A 523 -8.21 3.51 -2.83
C GLY A 523 -7.17 2.85 -3.74
N ILE A 524 -5.89 2.88 -3.38
CA ILE A 524 -4.81 2.38 -4.25
C ILE A 524 -4.70 0.85 -4.16
N LYS A 525 -4.89 0.18 -5.30
CA LYS A 525 -4.86 -1.27 -5.49
C LYS A 525 -3.50 -1.76 -6.00
N HIS A 526 -2.83 -0.96 -6.85
CA HIS A 526 -1.52 -1.28 -7.43
C HIS A 526 -0.56 -0.09 -7.37
N THR A 527 0.74 -0.39 -7.40
CA THR A 527 1.80 0.61 -7.44
C THR A 527 2.84 0.18 -8.47
N LEU A 528 3.03 1.01 -9.49
CA LEU A 528 4.05 0.82 -10.53
C LEU A 528 5.33 1.55 -10.13
N LEU A 529 6.38 0.79 -9.86
CA LEU A 529 7.71 1.33 -9.57
C LEU A 529 8.42 1.61 -10.89
N PHE A 530 8.63 2.87 -11.24
CA PHE A 530 9.38 3.24 -12.45
C PHE A 530 10.88 3.05 -12.22
N VAL A 531 11.48 2.09 -12.93
CA VAL A 531 12.87 1.65 -12.71
C VAL A 531 13.86 2.41 -13.59
N GLY A 532 13.45 2.82 -14.79
CA GLY A 532 14.28 3.58 -15.73
C GLY A 532 13.72 3.64 -17.14
N ALA A 533 14.12 4.65 -17.92
CA ALA A 533 13.90 4.70 -19.36
C ALA A 533 15.24 4.73 -20.11
N CYS A 534 15.26 4.20 -21.35
CA CYS A 534 16.41 4.27 -22.24
C CYS A 534 15.96 4.19 -23.72
N ASP A 535 16.78 4.66 -24.64
CA ASP A 535 16.60 4.41 -26.08
C ASP A 535 17.14 3.02 -26.49
N LYS A 536 17.29 2.77 -27.80
CA LYS A 536 17.87 1.51 -28.30
C LYS A 536 19.39 1.41 -28.11
N GLN A 537 20.12 2.53 -28.08
CA GLN A 537 21.58 2.57 -27.96
C GLN A 537 22.00 2.27 -26.52
N HIS A 538 21.35 2.93 -25.56
CA HIS A 538 21.60 2.83 -24.11
C HIS A 538 20.88 1.64 -23.46
N GLN A 539 20.11 0.85 -24.23
CA GLN A 539 19.42 -0.36 -23.76
C GLN A 539 20.38 -1.34 -23.07
N LEU A 540 21.60 -1.50 -23.59
CA LEU A 540 22.54 -2.47 -23.02
C LEU A 540 23.02 -2.05 -21.63
N ASP A 541 23.17 -0.75 -21.40
CA ASP A 541 23.63 -0.16 -20.14
C ASP A 541 22.52 -0.24 -19.07
N MET A 542 21.28 0.11 -19.45
CA MET A 542 20.11 -0.03 -18.59
C MET A 542 19.87 -1.50 -18.20
N LEU A 543 19.96 -2.43 -19.16
CA LEU A 543 19.84 -3.86 -18.86
C LEU A 543 21.00 -4.38 -18.01
N GLN A 544 22.23 -3.89 -18.20
CA GLN A 544 23.36 -4.26 -17.35
C GLN A 544 23.15 -3.78 -15.90
N HIS A 545 22.61 -2.56 -15.72
CA HIS A 545 22.27 -2.02 -14.40
C HIS A 545 21.21 -2.87 -13.69
N ILE A 546 20.08 -3.15 -14.35
CA ILE A 546 18.94 -3.88 -13.74
C ILE A 546 19.27 -5.37 -13.51
N THR A 547 19.84 -6.05 -14.53
CA THR A 547 20.04 -7.50 -14.47
C THR A 547 21.32 -7.92 -13.73
N GLN A 548 22.27 -6.99 -13.55
CA GLN A 548 23.67 -7.24 -13.15
C GLN A 548 24.41 -8.27 -14.03
N GLN A 549 23.96 -8.51 -15.27
CA GLN A 549 24.63 -9.44 -16.18
C GLN A 549 25.77 -8.79 -16.98
N ASP A 550 26.68 -9.63 -17.48
CA ASP A 550 27.72 -9.20 -18.39
C ASP A 550 27.15 -8.86 -19.78
N ARG A 551 27.66 -7.79 -20.41
CA ARG A 551 27.27 -7.31 -21.74
C ARG A 551 27.18 -8.42 -22.80
N LYS A 552 28.07 -9.43 -22.73
CA LYS A 552 28.08 -10.59 -23.65
C LYS A 552 26.80 -11.43 -23.54
N ARG A 553 26.31 -11.70 -22.31
CA ARG A 553 25.11 -12.50 -22.07
C ARG A 553 23.84 -11.73 -22.45
N ILE A 554 23.79 -10.43 -22.11
CA ILE A 554 22.70 -9.53 -22.50
C ILE A 554 22.54 -9.47 -24.03
N ARG A 555 23.65 -9.39 -24.78
CA ARG A 555 23.64 -9.48 -26.25
C ARG A 555 23.22 -10.85 -26.78
N GLY A 556 23.65 -11.94 -26.11
CA GLY A 556 23.20 -13.30 -26.43
C GLY A 556 21.68 -13.48 -26.33
N ASN A 557 21.04 -12.77 -25.41
CA ASN A 557 19.58 -12.71 -25.26
C ASN A 557 18.90 -11.71 -26.23
N GLY A 558 19.62 -11.20 -27.24
CA GLY A 558 19.08 -10.37 -28.32
C GLY A 558 18.97 -8.86 -28.04
N ALA A 559 19.44 -8.38 -26.89
CA ALA A 559 19.39 -6.95 -26.56
C ALA A 559 20.59 -6.16 -27.10
N GLY A 560 20.37 -4.92 -27.52
CA GLY A 560 21.43 -4.05 -28.07
C GLY A 560 21.99 -4.48 -29.43
N SER A 561 21.30 -5.35 -30.17
CA SER A 561 21.53 -5.51 -31.62
C SER A 561 21.02 -4.27 -32.33
N VAL A 562 21.94 -3.47 -32.88
CA VAL A 562 21.62 -2.32 -33.76
C VAL A 562 20.81 -2.79 -34.95
#